data_AF-A0AB36Y389-F1
#
_entry.id   AF-A0AB36Y389-F1
#
_cell.length_a   1.000
_cell.length_b   1.000
_cell.length_c   1.000
_cell.angle_alpha   90.00
_cell.angle_beta   90.00
_cell.angle_gamma   90.00
#
_symmetry.space_group_name_H-M   'P 1'
#
loop_
_entity.id
_entity.type
_entity.pdbx_description
1 polymer ?
#
loop_
_entity_poly.entity_id
_entity_poly.type
_entity_poly.pdbx_seq_one_letter_code
_entity_poly.pdbx_strand_id
1 'polypeptide(L)'
;MKDKAQTGYNPVQDDVLKTLGLAVIAGQSVEHLLCNCLTFPLHGEPLQTVEQLQILLERHSKATLGQLLKALRKRVDLHPTFDDKLDRFLQYRNVIAHRLHDVPGGFDLHTDEGRGRLKAFLLQYMEDGHTVSMVLLGVLRKWASQEDIDLPNEHHLSQRMQDHLDANVMPNLAALIRSKEHD
;
A
#
# COMPACT_ATOMS: atom_id res chain seq x y z
N MET A 1 17.00 -20.66 47.28
CA MET A 1 17.37 -20.02 46.00
C MET A 1 16.30 -20.38 44.99
N LYS A 2 15.41 -19.44 44.63
CA LYS A 2 14.39 -19.69 43.62
C LYS A 2 15.05 -19.56 42.25
N ASP A 3 15.05 -20.65 41.49
CA ASP A 3 15.31 -20.63 40.06
C ASP A 3 14.41 -19.57 39.42
N LYS A 4 15.03 -18.48 38.97
CA LYS A 4 14.40 -17.61 37.99
C LYS A 4 14.31 -18.45 36.73
N ALA A 5 13.14 -19.02 36.47
CA ALA A 5 12.79 -19.52 35.16
C ALA A 5 13.21 -18.45 34.14
N GLN A 6 14.26 -18.73 33.37
CA GLN A 6 14.63 -17.92 32.23
C GLN A 6 13.41 -17.93 31.32
N THR A 7 12.65 -16.84 31.34
CA THR A 7 11.52 -16.69 30.45
C THR A 7 12.11 -16.77 29.04
N GLY A 8 11.70 -17.75 28.22
CA GLY A 8 12.12 -17.86 26.81
C GLY A 8 11.62 -16.70 25.93
N TYR A 9 11.15 -15.62 26.55
CA TYR A 9 10.66 -14.41 25.92
C TYR A 9 11.82 -13.52 25.49
N ASN A 10 11.88 -13.21 24.19
CA ASN A 10 12.80 -12.23 23.64
C ASN A 10 11.99 -11.01 23.16
N PRO A 11 12.10 -9.84 23.84
CA PRO A 11 11.31 -8.65 23.50
C PRO A 11 11.60 -8.11 22.09
N VAL A 12 12.83 -8.29 21.58
CA VAL A 12 13.19 -7.85 20.22
C VAL A 12 12.50 -8.75 19.19
N GLN A 13 12.47 -10.06 19.43
CA GLN A 13 11.76 -11.00 18.56
C GLN A 13 10.24 -10.72 18.56
N ASP A 14 9.67 -10.46 19.73
CA ASP A 14 8.26 -10.08 19.89
C ASP A 14 7.90 -8.80 19.13
N ASP A 15 8.75 -7.77 19.20
CA ASP A 15 8.59 -6.53 18.44
C ASP A 15 8.63 -6.75 16.91
N VAL A 16 9.54 -7.60 16.42
CA VAL A 16 9.61 -7.96 14.99
C VAL A 16 8.35 -8.71 14.55
N LEU A 17 7.86 -9.65 15.36
CA LEU A 17 6.63 -10.39 15.07
C LEU A 17 5.39 -9.50 15.09
N LYS A 18 5.30 -8.55 16.03
CA LYS A 18 4.26 -7.51 16.03
C LYS A 18 4.31 -6.66 14.77
N THR A 19 5.52 -6.26 14.36
CA THR A 19 5.74 -5.51 13.11
C THR A 19 5.28 -6.31 11.90
N LEU A 20 5.52 -7.64 11.87
CA LEU A 20 5.04 -8.52 10.81
C LEU A 20 3.50 -8.56 10.77
N GLY A 21 2.84 -8.68 11.93
CA GLY A 21 1.38 -8.65 12.01
C GLY A 21 0.79 -7.35 11.46
N LEU A 22 1.36 -6.21 11.83
CA LEU A 22 0.97 -4.89 11.30
C LEU A 22 1.18 -4.81 9.78
N ALA A 23 2.33 -5.27 9.29
CA ALA A 23 2.67 -5.29 7.88
C ALA A 23 1.67 -6.10 7.06
N VAL A 24 1.27 -7.29 7.53
CA VAL A 24 0.27 -8.13 6.85
C VAL A 24 -1.07 -7.40 6.73
N ILE A 25 -1.58 -6.81 7.82
CA ILE A 25 -2.86 -6.09 7.83
C ILE A 25 -2.81 -4.86 6.91
N ALA A 26 -1.72 -4.08 6.97
CA ALA A 26 -1.52 -2.93 6.11
C ALA A 26 -1.48 -3.35 4.63
N GLY A 27 -0.75 -4.42 4.32
CA GLY A 27 -0.67 -5.01 3.00
C GLY A 27 -2.04 -5.40 2.43
N GLN A 28 -2.83 -6.14 3.21
CA GLN A 28 -4.18 -6.55 2.82
C GLN A 28 -5.10 -5.35 2.55
N SER A 29 -4.94 -4.27 3.32
CA SER A 29 -5.71 -3.03 3.10
C SER A 29 -5.35 -2.37 1.76
N VAL A 30 -4.07 -2.36 1.39
CA VAL A 30 -3.61 -1.87 0.08
C VAL A 30 -4.11 -2.76 -1.05
N GLU A 31 -4.08 -4.08 -0.87
CA GLU A 31 -4.62 -5.02 -1.85
C GLU A 31 -6.12 -4.81 -2.07
N HIS A 32 -6.89 -4.59 -1.01
CA HIS A 32 -8.31 -4.27 -1.11
C HIS A 32 -8.54 -2.96 -1.90
N LEU A 33 -7.73 -1.93 -1.67
CA LEU A 33 -7.77 -0.68 -2.45
C LEU A 33 -7.41 -0.90 -3.93
N LEU A 34 -6.43 -1.76 -4.22
CA LEU A 34 -6.09 -2.16 -5.59
C LEU A 34 -7.27 -2.85 -6.26
N CYS A 35 -7.99 -3.74 -5.55
CA CYS A 35 -9.21 -4.37 -6.05
C CYS A 35 -10.23 -3.31 -6.45
N ASN A 36 -10.52 -2.39 -5.52
CA ASN A 36 -11.54 -1.37 -5.74
C ASN A 36 -11.17 -0.49 -6.94
N CYS A 37 -9.88 -0.14 -7.07
CA CYS A 37 -9.40 0.60 -8.23
C CYS A 37 -9.54 -0.19 -9.54
N LEU A 38 -9.26 -1.48 -9.52
CA LEU A 38 -9.45 -2.34 -10.68
C LEU A 38 -10.94 -2.47 -11.04
N THR A 39 -11.82 -2.67 -10.07
CA THR A 39 -13.25 -2.91 -10.28
C THR A 39 -14.02 -1.68 -10.76
N PHE A 40 -13.78 -0.50 -10.18
CA PHE A 40 -14.61 0.68 -10.43
C PHE A 40 -13.97 1.67 -11.40
N PRO A 41 -12.84 2.33 -11.09
CA PRO A 41 -12.25 3.26 -12.03
C PRO A 41 -11.57 2.58 -13.22
N LEU A 42 -10.91 1.44 -13.07
CA LEU A 42 -9.92 1.00 -14.08
C LEU A 42 -10.38 -0.16 -14.97
N HIS A 43 -11.43 -0.90 -14.61
CA HIS A 43 -12.10 -1.86 -15.51
C HIS A 43 -13.45 -1.31 -15.99
N GLY A 44 -13.76 -1.60 -17.25
CA GLY A 44 -15.10 -1.37 -17.82
C GLY A 44 -16.14 -2.40 -17.38
N GLU A 45 -15.72 -3.50 -16.73
CA GLU A 45 -16.59 -4.50 -16.11
C GLU A 45 -16.05 -4.89 -14.72
N PRO A 46 -16.90 -4.99 -13.67
CA PRO A 46 -16.46 -5.30 -12.31
C PRO A 46 -15.73 -6.64 -12.22
N LEU A 47 -14.64 -6.71 -11.44
CA LEU A 47 -14.10 -8.01 -11.01
C LEU A 47 -15.16 -8.72 -10.15
N GLN A 48 -15.41 -9.99 -10.45
CA GLN A 48 -16.49 -10.76 -9.82
C GLN A 48 -16.03 -11.65 -8.67
N THR A 49 -14.72 -11.99 -8.58
CA THR A 49 -14.21 -12.85 -7.51
C THR A 49 -12.81 -12.45 -7.02
N VAL A 50 -12.45 -12.88 -5.80
CA VAL A 50 -11.12 -12.68 -5.19
C VAL A 50 -10.05 -13.41 -5.99
N GLU A 51 -10.36 -14.57 -6.57
CA GLU A 51 -9.45 -15.35 -7.39
C GLU A 51 -9.11 -14.63 -8.70
N GLN A 52 -10.04 -13.86 -9.28
CA GLN A 52 -9.75 -13.05 -10.47
C GLN A 52 -8.74 -11.94 -10.16
N LEU A 53 -8.87 -11.29 -9.01
CA LEU A 53 -7.87 -10.36 -8.52
C LEU A 53 -6.54 -11.06 -8.26
N GLN A 54 -6.56 -12.19 -7.56
CA GLN A 54 -5.36 -12.95 -7.24
C GLN A 54 -4.64 -13.37 -8.51
N ILE A 55 -5.34 -13.86 -9.53
CA ILE A 55 -4.78 -14.16 -10.84
C ILE A 55 -4.22 -12.90 -11.51
N LEU A 56 -4.90 -11.76 -11.42
CA LEU A 56 -4.45 -10.50 -12.03
C LEU A 56 -3.18 -9.96 -11.35
N LEU A 57 -3.10 -10.08 -10.02
CA LEU A 57 -1.94 -9.72 -9.20
C LEU A 57 -0.81 -10.75 -9.38
N GLU A 58 -1.05 -12.03 -9.16
CA GLU A 58 -0.09 -13.15 -9.29
C GLU A 58 0.48 -13.26 -10.70
N ARG A 59 -0.32 -12.98 -11.74
CA ARG A 59 0.19 -13.08 -13.11
C ARG A 59 1.28 -12.08 -13.42
N HIS A 60 1.46 -10.99 -12.65
CA HIS A 60 2.53 -9.97 -12.78
C HIS A 60 3.13 -9.85 -14.18
N SER A 61 2.28 -9.89 -15.21
CA SER A 61 2.80 -9.69 -16.54
C SER A 61 3.10 -8.20 -16.54
N LYS A 62 4.31 -7.82 -16.95
CA LYS A 62 4.65 -6.40 -17.14
C LYS A 62 3.55 -5.68 -17.95
N ALA A 63 2.81 -6.41 -18.78
CA ALA A 63 1.63 -5.94 -19.49
C ALA A 63 0.45 -5.56 -18.57
N THR A 64 0.06 -6.37 -17.59
CA THR A 64 -1.08 -6.07 -16.67
C THR A 64 -0.77 -4.90 -15.73
N LEU A 65 0.43 -4.91 -15.13
CA LEU A 65 0.87 -3.80 -14.27
C LEU A 65 1.08 -2.52 -15.10
N GLY A 66 1.62 -2.66 -16.31
CA GLY A 66 1.75 -1.56 -17.26
C GLY A 66 0.40 -0.98 -17.71
N GLN A 67 -0.63 -1.81 -17.86
CA GLN A 67 -2.00 -1.36 -18.16
C GLN A 67 -2.61 -0.61 -16.97
N LEU A 68 -2.46 -1.12 -15.75
CA LEU A 68 -2.88 -0.43 -14.52
C LEU A 68 -2.20 0.94 -14.42
N LEU A 69 -0.87 0.98 -14.53
CA LEU A 69 -0.08 2.22 -14.48
C LEU A 69 -0.47 3.21 -15.59
N LYS A 70 -0.70 2.71 -16.81
CA LYS A 70 -1.16 3.53 -17.94
C LYS A 70 -2.55 4.11 -17.67
N ALA A 71 -3.46 3.34 -17.09
CA ALA A 71 -4.80 3.80 -16.74
C ALA A 71 -4.77 4.81 -15.58
N LEU A 72 -3.91 4.59 -14.57
CA LEU A 72 -3.67 5.52 -13.47
C LEU A 72 -3.11 6.86 -13.96
N ARG A 73 -2.06 6.85 -14.79
CA ARG A 73 -1.43 8.06 -15.35
C ARG A 73 -2.35 8.91 -16.23
N LYS A 74 -3.39 8.31 -16.83
CA LYS A 74 -4.43 9.07 -17.55
C LYS A 74 -5.31 9.91 -16.62
N ARG A 75 -5.39 9.53 -15.34
CA ARG A 75 -6.34 10.10 -14.38
C ARG A 75 -5.66 10.95 -13.33
N VAL A 76 -4.43 10.63 -12.95
CA VAL A 76 -3.67 11.30 -11.89
C VAL A 76 -2.23 11.49 -12.34
N ASP A 77 -1.65 12.64 -12.02
CA ASP A 77 -0.22 12.85 -12.22
C ASP A 77 0.54 12.04 -11.16
N LEU A 78 1.25 11.01 -11.61
CA LEU A 78 1.96 10.09 -10.72
C LEU A 78 3.40 10.56 -10.58
N HIS A 79 3.87 10.66 -9.33
CA HIS A 79 5.27 10.92 -9.06
C HIS A 79 6.17 9.89 -9.81
N PRO A 80 7.30 10.29 -10.40
CA PRO A 80 8.14 9.40 -11.23
C PRO A 80 8.57 8.10 -10.54
N THR A 81 8.69 8.11 -9.21
CA THR A 81 9.11 6.94 -8.41
C THR A 81 7.95 6.00 -8.04
N PHE A 82 6.71 6.30 -8.46
CA PHE A 82 5.54 5.50 -8.07
C PHE A 82 5.63 4.06 -8.59
N ASP A 83 6.07 3.89 -9.84
CA ASP A 83 6.19 2.56 -10.48
C ASP A 83 7.13 1.66 -9.67
N ASP A 84 8.27 2.20 -9.24
CA ASP A 84 9.25 1.48 -8.42
C ASP A 84 8.68 1.10 -7.05
N LYS A 85 7.90 2.00 -6.44
CA LYS A 85 7.25 1.74 -5.14
C LYS A 85 6.18 0.66 -5.27
N LEU A 86 5.37 0.70 -6.32
CA LEU A 86 4.34 -0.31 -6.58
C LEU A 86 4.95 -1.68 -6.87
N ASP A 87 5.98 -1.74 -7.72
CA ASP A 87 6.68 -2.98 -8.03
C ASP A 87 7.35 -3.58 -6.78
N ARG A 88 8.05 -2.76 -6.00
CA ARG A 88 8.67 -3.20 -4.74
C ARG A 88 7.64 -3.67 -3.72
N PHE A 89 6.52 -2.96 -3.56
CA PHE A 89 5.41 -3.37 -2.70
C PHE A 89 4.91 -4.78 -3.06
N LEU A 90 4.65 -5.03 -4.34
CA LEU A 90 4.15 -6.32 -4.82
C LEU A 90 5.17 -7.45 -4.64
N GLN A 91 6.45 -7.18 -4.89
CA GLN A 91 7.54 -8.13 -4.64
C GLN A 91 7.65 -8.47 -3.15
N TYR A 92 7.57 -7.47 -2.28
CA TYR A 92 7.64 -7.67 -0.83
C TYR A 92 6.44 -8.44 -0.30
N ARG A 93 5.23 -8.18 -0.82
CA ARG A 93 4.05 -9.00 -0.52
C ARG A 93 4.30 -10.47 -0.83
N ASN A 94 4.87 -10.78 -1.99
CA ASN A 94 5.17 -12.17 -2.38
C ASN A 94 6.20 -12.82 -1.45
N VAL A 95 7.16 -12.03 -0.96
CA VAL A 95 8.12 -12.52 0.04
C VAL A 95 7.41 -12.83 1.36
N ILE A 96 6.56 -11.93 1.87
CA ILE A 96 5.81 -12.13 3.11
C ILE A 96 4.89 -13.35 3.02
N ALA A 97 4.16 -13.49 1.90
CA ALA A 97 3.16 -14.54 1.74
C ALA A 97 3.76 -15.93 1.50
N HIS A 98 4.90 -16.02 0.78
CA HIS A 98 5.35 -17.30 0.24
C HIS A 98 6.82 -17.62 0.47
N ARG A 99 7.68 -16.64 0.79
CA ARG A 99 9.14 -16.82 0.72
C ARG A 99 9.90 -16.29 1.93
N LEU A 100 9.23 -16.05 3.05
CA LEU A 100 9.85 -15.45 4.23
C LEU A 100 11.07 -16.24 4.74
N HIS A 101 11.06 -17.57 4.56
CA HIS A 101 12.16 -18.46 4.94
C HIS A 101 13.24 -18.64 3.85
N ASP A 102 12.94 -18.28 2.60
CA ASP A 102 13.78 -18.60 1.43
C ASP A 102 14.59 -17.39 0.93
N VAL A 103 14.67 -16.32 1.72
CA VAL A 103 15.46 -15.13 1.40
C VAL A 103 16.95 -15.40 1.69
N PRO A 104 17.86 -15.39 0.69
CA PRO A 104 19.28 -15.60 0.92
C PRO A 104 19.87 -14.53 1.86
N GLY A 105 20.68 -14.93 2.84
CA GLY A 105 21.14 -14.04 3.92
C GLY A 105 20.10 -13.81 5.04
N GLY A 106 18.85 -14.22 4.83
CA GLY A 106 17.87 -14.59 5.86
C GLY A 106 17.22 -13.46 6.67
N PHE A 107 15.94 -13.69 6.98
CA PHE A 107 15.15 -13.02 8.00
C PHE A 107 15.08 -13.87 9.27
N ASP A 108 16.25 -14.22 9.80
CA ASP A 108 16.35 -15.10 10.95
C ASP A 108 15.91 -14.39 12.24
N LEU A 109 14.88 -14.93 12.90
CA LEU A 109 14.35 -14.41 14.15
C LEU A 109 15.26 -14.68 15.36
N HIS A 110 16.24 -15.57 15.22
CA HIS A 110 17.11 -15.99 16.32
C HIS A 110 18.41 -15.18 16.40
N THR A 111 18.87 -14.57 15.30
CA THR A 111 20.02 -13.65 15.28
C THR A 111 19.60 -12.18 15.35
N ASP A 112 20.41 -11.32 15.98
CA ASP A 112 20.16 -9.87 15.99
C ASP A 112 20.17 -9.29 14.57
N GLU A 113 21.09 -9.76 13.73
CA GLU A 113 21.24 -9.32 12.36
C GLU A 113 20.01 -9.69 11.50
N GLY A 114 19.51 -10.92 11.64
CA GLY A 114 18.32 -11.39 10.94
C GLY A 114 17.05 -10.65 11.38
N ARG A 115 16.89 -10.40 12.69
CA ARG A 115 15.80 -9.57 13.24
C ARG A 115 15.86 -8.14 12.70
N GLY A 116 17.04 -7.54 12.66
CA GLY A 116 17.25 -6.20 12.11
C GLY A 116 16.85 -6.10 10.63
N ARG A 117 17.30 -7.06 9.81
CA ARG A 117 16.93 -7.13 8.39
C ARG A 117 15.44 -7.32 8.18
N LEU A 118 14.81 -8.23 8.92
CA LEU A 118 13.37 -8.47 8.81
C LEU A 118 12.59 -7.21 9.18
N LYS A 119 12.94 -6.55 10.29
CA LYS A 119 12.26 -5.31 10.68
C LYS A 119 12.38 -4.22 9.62
N ALA A 120 13.60 -3.99 9.09
CA ALA A 120 13.82 -3.00 8.05
C ALA A 120 13.01 -3.31 6.78
N PHE A 121 12.98 -4.58 6.37
CA PHE A 121 12.17 -5.06 5.25
C PHE A 121 10.67 -4.79 5.47
N LEU A 122 10.12 -5.11 6.64
CA LEU A 122 8.71 -4.90 6.95
C LEU A 122 8.33 -3.42 7.02
N LEU A 123 9.20 -2.57 7.58
CA LEU A 123 8.99 -1.13 7.61
C LEU A 123 8.99 -0.54 6.20
N GLN A 124 9.92 -0.96 5.34
CA GLN A 124 9.97 -0.52 3.95
C GLN A 124 8.72 -0.97 3.17
N TYR A 125 8.25 -2.21 3.38
CA TYR A 125 7.00 -2.70 2.81
C TYR A 125 5.80 -1.83 3.18
N MET A 126 5.68 -1.45 4.45
CA MET A 126 4.59 -0.59 4.91
C MET A 126 4.69 0.83 4.35
N GLU A 127 5.90 1.40 4.22
CA GLU A 127 6.11 2.72 3.62
C GLU A 127 5.72 2.75 2.14
N ASP A 128 6.11 1.73 1.39
CA ASP A 128 5.72 1.58 -0.02
C ASP A 128 4.20 1.37 -0.15
N GLY A 129 3.62 0.52 0.70
CA GLY A 129 2.18 0.29 0.77
C GLY A 129 1.40 1.56 1.14
N HIS A 130 1.93 2.40 2.03
CA HIS A 130 1.34 3.70 2.34
C HIS A 130 1.33 4.59 1.10
N THR A 131 2.47 4.74 0.41
CA THR A 131 2.50 5.56 -0.81
C THR A 131 1.52 5.03 -1.87
N VAL A 132 1.46 3.71 -2.05
CA VAL A 132 0.54 3.07 -2.99
C VAL A 132 -0.92 3.35 -2.62
N SER A 133 -1.30 3.16 -1.35
CA SER A 133 -2.68 3.40 -0.90
C SER A 133 -3.11 4.86 -1.09
N MET A 134 -2.22 5.83 -0.85
CA MET A 134 -2.54 7.25 -1.04
C MET A 134 -2.88 7.59 -2.50
N VAL A 135 -2.12 7.04 -3.45
CA VAL A 135 -2.43 7.21 -4.89
C VAL A 135 -3.75 6.54 -5.26
N LEU A 136 -3.99 5.31 -4.80
CA LEU A 136 -5.22 4.56 -5.09
C LEU A 136 -6.46 5.24 -4.51
N LEU A 137 -6.37 5.77 -3.28
CA LEU A 137 -7.43 6.57 -2.67
C LEU A 137 -7.71 7.84 -3.47
N GLY A 138 -6.66 8.54 -3.95
CA GLY A 138 -6.81 9.70 -4.82
C GLY A 138 -7.56 9.36 -6.10
N VAL A 139 -7.26 8.21 -6.71
CA VAL A 139 -7.93 7.72 -7.92
C VAL A 139 -9.41 7.41 -7.66
N LEU A 140 -9.71 6.69 -6.57
CA LEU A 140 -11.08 6.36 -6.19
C LEU A 140 -11.92 7.61 -5.90
N ARG A 141 -11.36 8.59 -5.17
CA ARG A 141 -12.04 9.86 -4.88
C ARG A 141 -12.32 10.65 -6.15
N LYS A 142 -11.34 10.76 -7.04
CA LYS A 142 -11.52 11.46 -8.31
C LYS A 142 -12.59 10.80 -9.17
N TRP A 143 -12.61 9.47 -9.23
CA TRP A 143 -13.63 8.72 -9.95
C TRP A 143 -15.02 8.91 -9.32
N ALA A 144 -15.15 8.78 -8.00
CA ALA A 144 -16.43 8.97 -7.32
C ALA A 144 -17.00 10.37 -7.57
N SER A 145 -16.16 11.41 -7.54
CA SER A 145 -16.56 12.77 -7.89
C SER A 145 -17.00 12.94 -9.35
N GLN A 146 -16.46 12.14 -10.28
CA GLN A 146 -16.89 12.16 -11.70
C GLN A 146 -18.24 11.48 -11.91
N GLU A 147 -18.55 10.48 -11.09
CA GLU A 147 -19.82 9.74 -11.11
C GLU A 147 -20.89 10.36 -10.18
N ASP A 148 -20.64 11.57 -9.66
CA ASP A 148 -21.53 12.29 -8.72
C ASP A 148 -21.86 11.48 -7.44
N ILE A 149 -20.92 10.63 -7.02
CA ILE A 149 -21.02 9.85 -5.79
C ILE A 149 -20.45 10.68 -4.64
N ASP A 150 -21.31 11.08 -3.71
CA ASP A 150 -20.90 11.70 -2.45
C ASP A 150 -20.25 10.65 -1.55
N LEU A 151 -18.92 10.67 -1.48
CA LEU A 151 -18.19 9.85 -0.53
C LEU A 151 -18.31 10.53 0.84
N PRO A 152 -18.87 9.85 1.87
CA PRO A 152 -18.93 10.44 3.20
C PRO A 152 -17.50 10.79 3.62
N ASN A 153 -17.25 12.10 3.81
CA ASN A 153 -16.02 12.63 4.37
C ASN A 153 -15.96 12.25 5.86
N GLU A 154 -15.89 10.96 6.16
CA GLU A 154 -15.67 10.52 7.52
C GLU A 154 -14.27 10.94 7.95
N HIS A 155 -14.24 11.68 9.05
CA HIS A 155 -13.13 12.32 9.74
C HIS A 155 -12.04 11.34 10.21
N HIS A 156 -11.44 10.58 9.29
CA HIS A 156 -10.40 9.57 9.57
C HIS A 156 -9.12 9.79 8.78
N LEU A 157 -9.03 10.83 7.94
CA LEU A 157 -7.72 11.26 7.46
C LEU A 157 -6.99 11.92 8.62
N SER A 158 -5.97 11.26 9.18
CA SER A 158 -5.05 11.94 10.09
C SER A 158 -4.41 13.13 9.37
N GLN A 159 -4.12 14.22 10.11
CA GLN A 159 -3.47 15.41 9.57
C GLN A 159 -2.21 15.06 8.74
N ARG A 160 -1.43 14.09 9.21
CA ARG A 160 -0.24 13.57 8.53
C ARG A 160 -0.52 12.99 7.13
N MET A 161 -1.71 12.42 6.94
CA MET A 161 -2.17 11.84 5.67
C MET A 161 -2.67 12.92 4.70
N GLN A 162 -3.25 14.00 5.22
CA GLN A 162 -3.51 15.23 4.45
C GLN A 162 -2.21 15.90 4.04
N ASP A 163 -1.29 16.10 4.99
CA ASP A 163 0.02 16.71 4.74
C ASP A 163 0.85 15.90 3.74
N HIS A 164 0.73 14.56 3.72
CA HIS A 164 1.39 13.71 2.74
C HIS A 164 0.73 13.76 1.36
N LEU A 165 -0.61 13.82 1.28
CA LEU A 165 -1.31 14.08 0.01
C LEU A 165 -0.91 15.42 -0.54
N ASP A 166 -0.93 16.46 0.28
CA ASP A 166 -0.48 17.78 -0.12
C ASP A 166 1.01 17.69 -0.56
N ALA A 167 1.93 17.25 0.29
CA ALA A 167 3.36 17.23 -0.06
C ALA A 167 3.73 16.37 -1.30
N ASN A 168 2.98 15.32 -1.62
CA ASN A 168 3.28 14.42 -2.74
C ASN A 168 2.29 14.56 -3.93
N VAL A 169 1.25 15.37 -3.75
CA VAL A 169 0.22 15.73 -4.72
C VAL A 169 -0.10 17.22 -4.51
N MET A 170 0.68 18.15 -5.10
CA MET A 170 0.45 19.60 -4.98
C MET A 170 0.55 20.33 -6.33
N PRO A 171 -0.19 21.46 -6.56
CA PRO A 171 -1.65 21.64 -6.35
C PRO A 171 -2.33 22.63 -7.33
N ASN A 172 -3.68 22.65 -7.40
CA ASN A 172 -4.41 23.93 -7.33
C ASN A 172 -5.93 23.78 -7.02
N LEU A 173 -6.28 23.15 -5.90
CA LEU A 173 -7.67 23.19 -5.42
C LEU A 173 -8.09 24.63 -5.02
N ALA A 174 -7.18 25.43 -4.47
CA ALA A 174 -7.46 26.81 -4.08
C ALA A 174 -7.59 27.79 -5.28
N ALA A 175 -6.90 27.56 -6.41
CA ALA A 175 -7.13 28.37 -7.63
C ALA A 175 -8.40 27.96 -8.37
N LEU A 176 -8.79 26.68 -8.33
CA LEU A 176 -10.08 26.24 -8.87
C LEU A 176 -11.27 26.85 -8.11
N ILE A 177 -11.16 26.97 -6.78
CA ILE A 177 -12.21 27.59 -5.95
C ILE A 177 -12.33 29.10 -6.19
N ARG A 178 -11.22 29.83 -6.34
CA ARG A 178 -11.26 31.28 -6.63
C ARG A 178 -11.67 31.63 -8.06
N SER A 179 -11.53 30.72 -9.03
CA SER A 179 -11.96 30.97 -10.41
C SER A 179 -13.49 30.98 -10.62
N LYS A 180 -14.27 30.47 -9.65
CA LYS A 180 -15.74 30.45 -9.73
C LYS A 180 -16.45 31.63 -9.08
N GLU A 181 -15.72 32.56 -8.46
CA GLU A 181 -16.33 33.73 -7.83
C GLU A 181 -16.35 34.98 -8.73
N HIS A 182 -15.74 34.94 -9.93
CA HIS A 182 -15.61 36.10 -10.83
C HIS A 182 -15.91 35.80 -12.32
N ASP A 183 -16.79 34.84 -12.64
CA ASP A 183 -17.41 34.71 -13.97
C ASP A 183 -18.93 34.43 -13.83
#